data_AF-A0A2S5A2B8-F1
#
_entry.id   AF-A0A2S5A2B8-F1
#
_cell.length_a   1.000
_cell.length_b   1.000
_cell.length_c   1.000
_cell.angle_alpha   90.00
_cell.angle_beta   90.00
_cell.angle_gamma   90.00
#
_symmetry.space_group_name_H-M   'P 1'
#
loop_
_entity.id
_entity.type
_entity.pdbx_description
1 polymer ?
#
loop_
_entity_poly.entity_id
_entity_poly.type
_entity_poly.pdbx_seq_one_letter_code
_entity_poly.pdbx_strand_id
1 'polypeptide(L)'
;MNVLAPFEITLAHAGNNYQAFVTPIDGCEVVQFEILLNGKKFLINWENNIENEVPTLLPQYFSPDVESFQGNDVLYKLMLTEMLEVLCDRFC
;
A
#
# COMPACT_ATOMS: atom_id res chain seq x y z
N MET A 1 -12.14 -13.02 -7.26
CA MET A 1 -11.60 -11.70 -6.86
C MET A 1 -10.89 -11.10 -8.07
N ASN A 2 -11.15 -9.83 -8.39
CA ASN A 2 -10.33 -9.13 -9.37
C ASN A 2 -8.91 -9.04 -8.81
N VAL A 3 -7.96 -9.71 -9.44
CA VAL A 3 -6.56 -9.65 -9.07
C VAL A 3 -6.10 -8.22 -9.33
N LEU A 4 -5.75 -7.49 -8.28
CA LEU A 4 -5.18 -6.14 -8.42
C LEU A 4 -3.92 -6.24 -9.29
N ALA A 5 -3.84 -5.46 -10.37
CA ALA A 5 -2.63 -5.38 -11.17
C ALA A 5 -1.60 -4.47 -10.47
N PRO A 6 -0.28 -4.73 -10.63
CA PRO A 6 0.76 -3.83 -10.13
C PRO A 6 0.57 -2.38 -10.58
N PHE A 7 1.07 -1.43 -9.79
CA PHE A 7 0.84 -0.01 -10.01
C PHE A 7 1.95 0.88 -9.44
N GLU A 8 2.03 2.10 -9.96
CA GLU A 8 3.00 3.10 -9.50
C GLU A 8 2.33 4.09 -8.55
N ILE A 9 3.08 4.53 -7.56
CA ILE A 9 2.75 5.65 -6.68
C ILE A 9 3.88 6.68 -6.70
N THR A 10 3.57 7.94 -6.43
CA THR A 10 4.57 9.02 -6.37
C THR A 10 4.60 9.63 -4.98
N LEU A 11 5.67 9.36 -4.22
CA LEU A 11 5.84 9.92 -2.88
C LEU A 11 6.40 11.34 -2.98
N ALA A 12 5.59 12.35 -2.67
CA ALA A 12 6.03 13.74 -2.58
C ALA A 12 6.54 14.07 -1.16
N HIS A 13 7.83 14.38 -1.02
CA HIS A 13 8.41 14.78 0.27
C HIS A 13 9.48 15.87 0.12
N ALA A 14 9.33 16.95 0.88
CA ALA A 14 10.27 18.08 0.94
C ALA A 14 10.64 18.66 -0.46
N GLY A 15 9.67 18.70 -1.38
CA GLY A 15 9.86 19.20 -2.74
C GLY A 15 10.49 18.21 -3.72
N ASN A 16 10.77 16.98 -3.29
CA ASN A 16 11.21 15.89 -4.15
C ASN A 16 10.08 14.89 -4.36
N ASN A 17 10.09 14.26 -5.54
CA ASN A 17 9.17 13.17 -5.87
C ASN A 17 9.96 11.88 -5.99
N TYR A 18 9.49 10.83 -5.33
CA TYR A 18 10.09 9.51 -5.40
C TYR A 18 9.07 8.52 -5.96
N GLN A 19 9.39 7.91 -7.10
CA GLN A 19 8.54 6.86 -7.66
C GLN A 19 8.75 5.55 -6.89
N ALA A 20 7.65 4.89 -6.56
CA ALA A 20 7.65 3.55 -5.99
C ALA A 20 6.72 2.64 -6.79
N PHE A 21 7.13 1.38 -6.95
CA PHE A 21 6.34 0.38 -7.65
C PHE A 21 5.68 -0.55 -6.64
N VAL A 22 4.36 -0.69 -6.73
CA VAL A 22 3.52 -1.46 -5.82
C VAL A 22 3.05 -2.73 -6.51
N THR A 23 3.38 -3.87 -5.92
CA THR A 23 2.99 -5.21 -6.39
C THR A 23 2.10 -5.85 -5.34
N PRO A 24 0.81 -6.07 -5.62
CA PRO A 24 -0.05 -6.86 -4.75
C PRO A 24 0.36 -8.34 -4.80
N ILE A 25 0.41 -8.96 -3.63
CA ILE A 25 0.72 -10.36 -3.39
C ILE A 25 -0.52 -10.96 -2.71
N ASP A 26 -1.19 -11.86 -3.41
CA ASP A 26 -2.41 -12.50 -2.93
C ASP A 26 -2.06 -13.66 -1.98
N GLY A 27 -2.53 -13.58 -0.74
CA GLY A 27 -2.38 -14.60 0.29
C GLY A 27 -3.74 -15.14 0.76
N CYS A 28 -3.76 -16.31 1.38
CA CYS A 28 -5.03 -16.95 1.80
C CYS A 28 -5.84 -16.17 2.85
N GLU A 29 -5.26 -15.14 3.49
CA GLU A 29 -5.89 -14.41 4.61
C GLU A 29 -5.76 -12.88 4.54
N VAL A 30 -4.73 -12.36 3.85
CA VAL A 30 -4.48 -10.92 3.70
C VAL A 30 -3.94 -10.62 2.32
N VAL A 31 -4.24 -9.43 1.80
CA VAL A 31 -3.57 -8.91 0.59
C VAL A 31 -2.33 -8.16 1.06
N GLN A 32 -1.14 -8.60 0.64
CA GLN A 32 0.09 -7.90 0.94
C GLN A 32 0.50 -7.02 -0.25
N PHE A 33 1.04 -5.84 0.01
CA PHE A 33 1.59 -4.97 -1.01
C PHE A 33 3.11 -4.88 -0.83
N GLU A 34 3.86 -5.36 -1.81
CA GLU A 34 5.30 -5.11 -1.92
C GLU A 34 5.54 -3.79 -2.65
N ILE A 35 6.27 -2.89 -2.00
CA ILE A 35 6.57 -1.54 -2.49
C ILE A 35 8.08 -1.45 -2.70
N LEU A 36 8.50 -1.26 -3.94
CA LEU A 36 9.91 -1.06 -4.30
C LEU A 36 10.19 0.44 -4.46
N LEU A 37 10.99 0.99 -3.56
CA LEU A 37 11.41 2.39 -3.57
C LEU A 37 12.95 2.47 -3.53
N ASN A 38 13.57 3.06 -4.56
CA ASN A 38 15.03 3.20 -4.66
C ASN A 38 15.81 1.89 -4.41
N GLY A 39 15.28 0.76 -4.89
CA GLY A 39 15.88 -0.57 -4.72
C GLY A 39 15.67 -1.19 -3.33
N LYS A 40 14.97 -0.52 -2.41
CA LYS A 40 14.57 -1.07 -1.11
C LYS A 40 13.12 -1.54 -1.16
N LYS A 41 12.85 -2.67 -0.53
CA LYS A 41 11.52 -3.26 -0.42
C LYS A 41 10.87 -2.85 0.89
N PHE A 42 9.57 -2.55 0.82
CA PHE A 42 8.71 -2.26 1.94
C PHE A 42 7.42 -3.09 1.78
N LEU A 43 6.85 -3.56 2.89
CA LEU A 43 5.63 -4.35 2.87
C LEU A 43 4.53 -3.64 3.67
N ILE A 44 3.35 -3.51 3.08
CA ILE A 44 2.13 -3.06 3.76
C ILE A 44 1.09 -4.16 3.60
N ASN A 45 0.51 -4.63 4.70
CA ASN A 45 -0.55 -5.63 4.70
C ASN A 45 -1.90 -4.94 4.70
N TRP A 46 -2.81 -5.40 3.86
CA TRP A 46 -4.23 -5.06 3.91
C TRP A 46 -4.99 -6.21 4.56
N GLU A 47 -5.32 -5.98 5.84
CA GLU A 47 -6.04 -6.90 6.72
C GLU A 47 -7.52 -6.82 6.40
N ASN A 48 -7.91 -7.30 5.23
CA ASN A 48 -9.30 -7.26 4.82
C ASN A 48 -10.05 -8.49 5.35
N ASN A 49 -11.05 -8.24 6.20
CA ASN A 49 -11.98 -9.23 6.68
C ASN A 49 -12.97 -9.53 5.53
N ILE A 50 -12.70 -10.61 4.77
CA ILE A 50 -13.23 -10.91 3.42
C ILE A 50 -14.77 -11.10 3.37
N GLU A 51 -15.50 -10.91 4.47
CA GLU A 51 -16.96 -11.09 4.50
C GLU A 51 -17.78 -9.87 4.05
N ASN A 52 -17.19 -8.67 3.96
CA ASN A 52 -17.92 -7.48 3.51
C ASN A 52 -17.47 -7.07 2.11
N GLU A 53 -18.44 -7.06 1.18
CA GLU A 53 -18.34 -6.40 -0.12
C GLU A 53 -17.56 -5.09 0.04
N VAL A 54 -16.50 -4.88 -0.74
CA VAL A 54 -15.63 -3.69 -0.60
C VAL A 54 -16.41 -2.44 -1.05
N PRO A 55 -16.55 -1.39 -0.21
CA PRO A 55 -16.43 -0.05 -0.80
C PRO A 55 -15.76 1.02 0.09
N THR A 56 -15.10 0.67 1.21
CA THR A 56 -14.41 1.70 2.03
C THR A 56 -12.98 1.33 2.34
N LEU A 57 -12.05 1.81 1.50
CA LEU A 57 -10.61 1.74 1.75
C LEU A 57 -10.22 2.75 2.82
N LEU A 58 -10.08 2.29 4.07
CA LEU A 58 -9.68 3.11 5.20
C LEU A 58 -8.24 2.78 5.64
N PRO A 59 -7.45 3.77 6.07
CA PRO A 59 -6.08 3.56 6.56
C PRO A 59 -5.95 2.50 7.66
N GLN A 60 -6.96 2.34 8.51
CA GLN A 60 -6.95 1.39 9.64
C GLN A 60 -6.92 -0.09 9.22
N TYR A 61 -7.27 -0.40 7.97
CA TYR A 61 -7.20 -1.76 7.43
C TYR A 61 -5.80 -2.10 6.90
N PHE A 62 -4.87 -1.15 6.97
CA PHE A 62 -3.51 -1.30 6.51
C PHE A 62 -2.56 -1.28 7.69
N SER A 63 -1.62 -2.21 7.71
CA SER A 63 -0.55 -2.29 8.71
C SER A 63 0.81 -2.38 8.01
N PRO A 64 1.83 -1.65 8.48
CA PRO A 64 3.18 -1.83 7.96
C PRO A 64 3.75 -3.14 8.47
N ASP A 65 4.56 -3.79 7.64
CA ASP A 65 5.53 -4.74 8.16
C ASP A 65 6.54 -4.01 9.05
N VAL A 66 6.68 -4.48 10.28
CA VAL A 66 7.47 -3.81 11.33
C VAL A 66 8.94 -3.67 10.91
N GLU A 67 9.48 -4.66 10.21
CA GLU A 67 10.88 -4.65 9.75
C GLU A 67 11.09 -3.63 8.63
N SER A 68 10.14 -3.53 7.70
CA SER A 68 10.18 -2.61 6.57
C SER A 68 10.20 -1.13 6.99
N PHE A 69 9.48 -0.79 8.07
CA PHE A 69 9.24 0.59 8.47
C PHE A 69 9.85 1.00 9.81
N GLN A 70 10.73 0.20 10.42
CA GLN A 70 11.33 0.43 11.76
C GLN A 70 11.49 1.92 12.15
N GLY A 71 10.49 2.48 12.85
CA GLY A 71 10.48 3.87 13.35
C GLY A 71 10.31 4.98 12.31
N ASN A 72 9.91 4.66 11.07
CA ASN A 72 9.71 5.62 9.98
C ASN A 72 8.22 5.80 9.64
N ASP A 73 7.47 6.31 10.63
CA ASP A 73 6.03 6.58 10.52
C ASP A 73 5.69 7.57 9.41
N VAL A 74 6.59 8.50 9.11
CA VAL A 74 6.40 9.49 8.03
C VAL A 74 6.39 8.81 6.67
N LEU A 75 7.37 7.93 6.41
CA LEU A 75 7.43 7.16 5.17
C LEU A 75 6.21 6.23 5.04
N TYR A 76 5.82 5.56 6.12
CA TYR A 76 4.63 4.72 6.14
C TYR A 76 3.37 5.51 5.76
N LYS A 77 3.12 6.65 6.42
CA LYS A 77 1.96 7.49 6.14
C LYS A 77 1.95 8.01 4.71
N LEU A 78 3.10 8.41 4.17
CA LEU A 78 3.23 8.85 2.78
C LEU A 78 2.88 7.71 1.83
N MET A 79 3.48 6.53 1.99
CA MET A 79 3.20 5.37 1.15
C MET A 79 1.73 4.97 1.20
N LEU A 80 1.16 4.89 2.41
CA LEU A 80 -0.24 4.52 2.58
C LEU A 80 -1.18 5.54 1.93
N THR A 81 -0.90 6.84 2.05
CA THR A 81 -1.73 7.90 1.47
C THR A 81 -1.79 7.78 -0.04
N GLU A 82 -0.63 7.73 -0.70
CA GLU A 82 -0.55 7.62 -2.16
C GLU A 82 -1.13 6.29 -2.68
N MET A 83 -0.94 5.20 -1.94
CA MET A 83 -1.57 3.92 -2.28
C MET A 83 -3.09 3.98 -2.20
N LEU A 84 -3.63 4.57 -1.13
CA LEU A 84 -5.08 4.69 -0.95
C LEU A 84 -5.71 5.53 -2.06
N GLU A 85 -5.03 6.60 -2.52
CA GLU A 85 -5.51 7.42 -3.64
C GLU A 85 -5.67 6.59 -4.92
N VAL A 86 -4.61 5.87 -5.32
CA VAL A 86 -4.63 5.02 -6.52
C VAL A 86 -5.62 3.84 -6.38
N LEU A 87 -5.71 3.24 -5.19
CA LEU A 87 -6.65 2.14 -4.96
C LEU A 87 -8.11 2.65 -4.99
N CYS A 88 -8.42 3.79 -4.38
CA CYS A 88 -9.76 4.40 -4.45
C CYS A 88 -10.16 4.68 -5.89
N ASP A 89 -9.29 5.27 -6.70
CA ASP A 89 -9.55 5.55 -8.13
C ASP A 89 -9.84 4.28 -8.94
N ARG A 90 -9.31 3.13 -8.54
CA ARG A 90 -9.50 1.85 -9.24
C ARG A 90 -10.78 1.11 -8.84
N PHE A 91 -11.33 1.43 -7.67
CA PHE A 91 -12.56 0.81 -7.16
C PHE A 91 -13.79 1.73 -7.25
N CYS A 92 -13.63 2.99 -7.68
CA CYS A 92 -14.73 3.90 -8.06
C CYS A 92 -15.27 3.60 -9.46
#